data_AF-A0A946AFX8-F1
#
_entry.id   AF-A0A946AFX8-F1
#
_cell.length_a   1.000
_cell.length_b   1.000
_cell.length_c   1.000
_cell.angle_alpha   90.00
_cell.angle_beta   90.00
_cell.angle_gamma   90.00
#
_symmetry.space_group_name_H-M   'P 1'
#
loop_
_entity.id
_entity.type
_entity.pdbx_description
1 polymer ?
#
loop_
_entity_poly.entity_id
_entity_poly.type
_entity_poly.pdbx_seq_one_letter_code
_entity_poly.pdbx_strand_id
1 'polypeptide(L)' 'MVTVIENGQVISWARDQFEFLDPGFVAYEGNEIIAVGSEFEGEADHRIDATGRLVI' A
#
# COMPACT_ATOMS: atom_id res chain seq x y z
N MET A 1 -9.73 -8.65 -8.98
CA MET A 1 -8.59 -8.00 -9.66
C MET A 1 -7.87 -7.14 -8.65
N VAL A 2 -6.67 -7.55 -8.28
CA VAL A 2 -5.83 -6.91 -7.26
C VAL A 2 -4.94 -5.87 -7.92
N THR A 3 -5.02 -4.63 -7.45
CA THR A 3 -4.07 -3.58 -7.79
C THR A 3 -3.21 -3.26 -6.57
N VAL A 4 -1.91 -3.11 -6.80
CA VAL A 4 -0.95 -2.73 -5.76
C VAL A 4 -0.32 -1.40 -6.11
N ILE A 5 -0.37 -0.46 -5.17
CA ILE A 5 0.45 0.75 -5.19
C ILE A 5 1.67 0.45 -4.32
N GLU A 6 2.88 0.52 -4.87
CA GLU A 6 4.13 0.14 -4.19
C GLU A 6 5.17 1.26 -4.24
N ASN A 7 6.21 1.16 -3.41
CA ASN A 7 7.30 2.14 -3.27
C ASN A 7 6.86 3.54 -2.82
N GLY A 8 5.63 3.70 -2.34
CA GLY A 8 5.10 4.97 -1.84
C GLY A 8 5.49 5.23 -0.40
N GLN A 9 5.38 6.48 0.02
CA GLN A 9 5.30 6.82 1.43
C GLN A 9 3.85 6.60 1.87
N VAL A 10 3.58 5.65 2.75
CA VAL A 10 2.23 5.29 3.18
C VAL A 10 2.00 5.72 4.63
N ILE A 11 0.93 6.48 4.88
CA ILE A 11 0.42 6.72 6.23
C ILE A 11 -0.74 5.75 6.46
N SER A 12 -0.60 4.87 7.45
CA SER A 12 -1.62 3.89 7.82
C SER A 12 -2.02 4.03 9.30
N TRP A 13 -3.08 3.35 9.70
CA TRP A 13 -3.50 3.27 11.10
C TRP A 13 -3.44 1.82 11.59
N ALA A 14 -2.61 1.55 12.58
CA ALA A 14 -2.48 0.25 13.20
C ALA A 14 -2.15 0.41 14.69
N ARG A 15 -2.63 -0.53 15.52
CA ARG A 15 -2.30 -0.57 16.96
C ARG A 15 -2.58 0.75 17.69
N ASP A 16 -3.71 1.37 17.37
CA ASP A 16 -4.17 2.65 17.94
C ASP A 16 -3.23 3.85 17.71
N GLN A 17 -2.43 3.82 16.64
CA GLN A 17 -1.57 4.91 16.23
C GLN A 17 -1.42 5.00 14.71
N PHE A 18 -0.95 6.15 14.22
CA PHE A 18 -0.49 6.28 12.84
C PHE A 18 0.87 5.59 12.68
N GLU A 19 1.01 4.82 11.61
CA GLU A 19 2.28 4.23 11.19
C GLU A 19 2.69 4.83 9.83
N PHE A 20 3.98 5.14 9.71
CA PHE A 20 4.59 5.67 8.49
C PHE A 20 5.49 4.60 7.86
N LEU A 21 5.22 4.24 6.61
CA LEU A 21 5.93 3.20 5.87
C LEU A 21 6.64 3.83 4.67
N ASP A 22 7.96 3.67 4.59
CA ASP A 22 8.81 4.21 3.53
C ASP A 22 10.00 3.25 3.25
N PRO A 23 9.93 2.40 2.21
CA PRO A 23 8.80 2.23 1.28
C PRO A 23 7.62 1.48 1.91
N GLY A 24 6.41 1.79 1.46
CA GLY A 24 5.18 1.08 1.78
C GLY A 24 4.35 0.74 0.54
N PHE A 25 3.33 -0.10 0.74
CA PHE A 25 2.36 -0.47 -0.28
C PHE A 25 0.91 -0.40 0.23
N VAL A 26 -0.03 -0.24 -0.71
CA VAL A 26 -1.46 -0.44 -0.51
C VAL A 26 -1.97 -1.37 -1.60
N ALA A 27 -2.56 -2.50 -1.22
CA ALA A 27 -3.22 -3.43 -2.14
C ALA A 27 -4.73 -3.31 -1.98
N TYR A 28 -5.45 -3.27 -3.10
CA TYR A 28 -6.90 -3.14 -3.11
C TYR A 28 -7.55 -3.97 -4.22
N GLU A 29 -8.79 -4.39 -3.97
CA GLU A 29 -9.67 -5.02 -4.95
C GLU A 29 -10.97 -4.21 -5.07
N GLY A 30 -11.29 -3.76 -6.29
CA GLY A 30 -12.38 -2.80 -6.48
C GLY A 30 -12.10 -1.50 -5.72
N ASN A 31 -12.89 -1.23 -4.68
CA ASN A 31 -12.72 -0.07 -3.79
C ASN A 31 -12.34 -0.46 -2.35
N GLU A 32 -11.99 -1.72 -2.11
CA GLU A 32 -11.69 -2.24 -0.79
C GLU A 32 -10.18 -2.46 -0.64
N ILE A 33 -9.59 -1.87 0.40
CA ILE A 33 -8.19 -2.12 0.75
C ILE A 33 -8.11 -3.50 1.40
N ILE A 34 -7.32 -4.39 0.79
CA ILE A 34 -7.16 -5.77 1.24
C ILE A 34 -5.86 -5.98 2.03
N ALA A 35 -4.84 -5.13 1.81
CA ALA A 35 -3.60 -5.16 2.57
C ALA A 35 -2.85 -3.83 2.51
N VAL A 36 -2.11 -3.53 3.58
CA VAL A 36 -1.17 -2.40 3.69
C VAL A 36 0.06 -2.90 4.44
N GLY A 37 1.25 -2.49 4.03
CA GLY A 37 2.48 -2.92 4.68
C GLY A 37 3.74 -2.38 4.01
N SER A 38 4.90 -2.92 4.38
CA SER A 38 6.21 -2.52 3.83
C SER A 38 6.58 -3.26 2.53
N GLU A 39 6.05 -4.47 2.34
CA GLU A 39 6.33 -5.32 1.17
C GLU A 39 5.12 -6.20 0.87
N PHE A 40 4.74 -6.33 -0.40
CA PHE A 40 3.62 -7.15 -0.82
C PHE A 40 4.11 -8.51 -1.33
N GLU A 41 3.80 -9.58 -0.61
CA GLU A 41 4.20 -10.96 -0.97
C GLU A 41 3.21 -11.67 -1.91
N GLY A 42 2.12 -11.01 -2.31
CA GLY A 42 1.06 -11.60 -3.13
C GLY A 42 1.21 -11.40 -4.64
N GLU A 43 0.33 -12.04 -5.41
CA GLU A 43 0.15 -11.77 -6.83
C GLU A 43 -0.69 -10.50 -7.05
N ALA A 44 -0.28 -9.68 -8.02
CA ALA A 44 -0.96 -8.44 -8.38
C ALA A 44 -1.28 -8.45 -9.87
N ASP A 45 -2.52 -8.20 -10.23
CA ASP A 45 -2.91 -8.05 -11.64
C ASP A 45 -2.35 -6.74 -12.21
N HIS A 46 -2.27 -5.70 -11.37
CA HIS A 46 -1.71 -4.39 -11.72
C HIS A 46 -0.82 -3.83 -10.63
N ARG A 47 0.24 -3.13 -11.05
CA ARG A 47 1.17 -2.43 -10.16
C ARG A 47 1.28 -0.96 -10.56
N ILE A 48 1.29 -0.11 -9.55
CA ILE A 48 1.46 1.34 -9.67
C ILE A 48 2.69 1.70 -8.83
N ASP A 49 3.74 2.19 -9.48
CA ASP A 49 4.93 2.70 -8.80
C ASP A 49 4.66 4.11 -8.27
N ALA A 50 4.70 4.25 -6.95
CA ALA A 50 4.48 5.48 -6.22
C ALA A 50 5.77 6.07 -5.63
N THR A 51 6.94 5.71 -6.16
CA THR A 51 8.22 6.27 -5.74
C THR A 51 8.16 7.81 -5.64
N GLY A 52 8.47 8.34 -4.45
CA GLY A 52 8.45 9.78 -4.16
C GLY A 52 7.05 10.40 -4.03
N ARG A 53 6.01 9.58 -3.91
CA ARG A 53 4.62 10.00 -3.68
C ARG A 53 4.14 9.60 -2.29
N LEU A 54 3.27 10.41 -1.73
CA LEU A 54 2.55 10.14 -0.50
C LEU A 54 1.20 9.48 -0.83
N VAL A 55 0.87 8.41 -0.09
CA VAL A 55 -0.39 7.66 -0.15
C VAL A 55 -1.03 7.69 1.25
N ILE A 56 -2.30 8.11 1.33
CA ILE A 56 -3.07 8.29 2.58
C ILE A 56 -4.48 7.71 2.44
#